data_AF-A0A527GIL8-F1
#
_entry.id   AF-A0A527GIL8-F1
#
_cell.length_a   1.000
_cell.length_b   1.000
_cell.length_c   1.000
_cell.angle_alpha   90.00
_cell.angle_beta   90.00
_cell.angle_gamma   90.00
#
_symmetry.space_group_name_H-M   'P 1'
#
loop_
_entity.id
_entity.type
_entity.pdbx_description
1 polymer ?
#
loop_
_entity_poly.entity_id
_entity_poly.type
_entity_poly.pdbx_seq_one_letter_code
_entity_poly.pdbx_strand_id
1 'polypeptide(L)'
;SVEKKLAAYLKQMGIEQSMLETMKGTPASEIHQIALDDMLAMKLVTSTDAVGLLTAASLCEPGRLAANCREVPGNKPDGLTATAATPPPIEP
;
A
#
# COMPACT_ATOMS: atom_id res chain seq x y z
N SER A 1 1.01 12.07 -25.98
CA SER A 1 0.34 10.88 -25.44
C SER A 1 0.48 10.88 -23.92
N VAL A 2 -0.52 10.35 -23.22
CA VAL A 2 -0.50 10.16 -21.76
C VAL A 2 0.71 9.30 -21.34
N GLU A 3 1.02 8.26 -22.11
CA GLU A 3 2.15 7.36 -21.87
C GLU A 3 3.49 8.09 -21.82
N LYS A 4 3.76 9.00 -22.77
CA LYS A 4 5.00 9.80 -22.77
C LYS A 4 5.12 10.72 -21.55
N LYS A 5 3.98 11.26 -21.08
CA LYS A 5 3.95 12.11 -19.88
C LYS A 5 4.22 11.28 -18.62
N LEU A 6 3.60 10.10 -18.53
CA LEU A 6 3.81 9.17 -17.42
C LEU A 6 5.26 8.69 -17.37
N ALA A 7 5.83 8.28 -18.50
CA ALA A 7 7.24 7.87 -18.59
C ALA A 7 8.20 8.98 -18.13
N ALA A 8 7.97 10.22 -18.56
CA ALA A 8 8.80 11.35 -18.14
C ALA A 8 8.71 11.62 -16.63
N TYR A 9 7.50 11.51 -16.07
CA TYR A 9 7.27 11.69 -14.64
C TYR A 9 7.95 10.59 -13.79
N LEU A 10 7.78 9.32 -14.15
CA LEU A 10 8.43 8.21 -13.45
C LEU A 10 9.95 8.32 -13.48
N LYS A 11 10.50 8.70 -14.65
CA LYS A 11 11.94 8.98 -14.78
C LYS A 11 12.41 10.12 -13.86
N GLN A 12 11.63 11.19 -13.73
CA GLN A 12 11.96 12.30 -12.82
C GLN A 12 11.95 11.88 -11.36
N MET A 13 11.09 10.93 -11.00
CA MET A 13 11.03 10.32 -9.66
C MET A 13 12.14 9.29 -9.41
N GLY A 14 12.96 8.97 -10.42
CA GLY A 14 14.02 7.96 -10.32
C GLY A 14 13.54 6.51 -10.42
N ILE A 15 12.27 6.30 -10.80
CA ILE A 15 11.69 4.97 -11.01
C ILE A 15 12.21 4.41 -12.33
N GLU A 16 12.55 3.12 -12.35
CA GLU A 16 13.03 2.45 -13.55
C GLU A 16 11.95 2.36 -14.62
N GLN A 17 12.35 2.55 -15.88
CA GLN A 17 11.43 2.52 -17.02
C GLN A 17 10.80 1.14 -17.25
N SER A 18 11.43 0.07 -16.76
CA SER A 18 10.87 -1.29 -16.87
C SER A 18 9.53 -1.39 -16.13
N MET A 19 9.30 -0.58 -15.08
CA MET A 19 8.01 -0.52 -14.38
C MET A 19 6.86 -0.20 -15.33
N LEU A 20 7.06 0.77 -16.23
CA LEU A 20 6.02 1.18 -17.17
C LEU A 20 5.74 0.09 -18.22
N GLU A 21 6.77 -0.62 -18.66
CA GLU A 21 6.62 -1.75 -19.58
C GLU A 21 5.93 -2.94 -18.92
N THR A 22 6.29 -3.27 -17.67
CA THR A 22 5.60 -4.28 -16.85
C THR A 22 4.12 -3.93 -16.72
N MET A 23 3.79 -2.69 -16.33
CA MET A 23 2.40 -2.23 -16.19
C MET A 23 1.58 -2.36 -17.49
N LYS A 24 2.22 -2.18 -18.65
CA LYS A 24 1.57 -2.33 -19.96
C LYS A 24 1.37 -3.80 -20.35
N GLY A 25 2.32 -4.66 -19.97
CA GLY A 25 2.30 -6.08 -20.27
C GLY A 25 1.39 -6.90 -19.35
N THR A 26 1.14 -6.45 -18.12
CA THR A 26 0.31 -7.14 -17.14
C THR A 26 -1.18 -6.92 -17.42
N PRO A 27 -1.95 -7.96 -17.78
CA PRO A 27 -3.39 -7.83 -17.93
C PRO A 27 -4.06 -7.58 -16.57
N ALA A 28 -5.23 -6.94 -16.59
CA ALA A 28 -5.91 -6.52 -15.36
C ALA A 28 -6.23 -7.67 -14.39
N SER A 29 -6.51 -8.86 -14.92
CA SER A 29 -6.77 -10.08 -14.13
C SER A 29 -5.54 -10.62 -13.40
N GLU A 30 -4.34 -10.22 -13.82
CA GLU A 30 -3.06 -10.66 -13.27
C GLU A 30 -2.39 -9.55 -12.43
N ILE A 31 -3.11 -8.46 -12.13
CA ILE A 31 -2.60 -7.42 -11.24
C ILE A 31 -2.50 -8.00 -9.82
N HIS A 32 -1.26 -8.14 -9.36
CA HIS A 32 -0.92 -8.65 -8.04
C HIS A 32 0.12 -7.76 -7.36
N GLN A 33 0.41 -8.05 -6.10
CA GLN A 33 1.49 -7.39 -5.37
C GLN A 33 2.83 -7.73 -6.04
N ILE A 34 3.65 -6.70 -6.25
CA ILE A 34 4.99 -6.84 -6.81
C ILE A 34 5.89 -7.45 -5.72
N ALA A 35 6.70 -8.46 -6.07
CA ALA A 35 7.65 -9.03 -5.13
C ALA A 35 8.68 -7.98 -4.69
N LEU A 36 9.15 -8.06 -3.45
CA LEU A 36 9.99 -7.01 -2.85
C LEU A 36 11.32 -6.81 -3.61
N ASP A 37 11.92 -7.89 -4.11
CA ASP A 37 13.13 -7.84 -4.93
C ASP A 37 12.88 -7.11 -6.27
N ASP A 38 11.72 -7.36 -6.89
CA ASP A 38 11.31 -6.67 -8.12
C ASP A 38 11.02 -5.18 -7.85
N MET A 39 10.44 -4.84 -6.70
CA MET A 39 10.25 -3.45 -6.28
C MET A 39 11.61 -2.72 -6.13
N LEU A 40 12.63 -3.40 -5.62
CA LEU A 40 13.97 -2.84 -5.50
C LEU A 40 14.61 -2.65 -6.88
N ALA A 41 14.51 -3.66 -7.75
CA ALA A 41 15.01 -3.60 -9.13
C ALA A 41 14.34 -2.47 -9.92
N MET A 42 13.06 -2.20 -9.68
CA MET A 42 12.31 -1.11 -10.30
C MET A 42 12.47 0.26 -9.61
N LYS A 43 13.26 0.32 -8.52
CA LYS A 43 13.47 1.54 -7.69
C LYS A 43 12.19 2.10 -7.09
N LEU A 44 11.27 1.22 -6.68
CA LEU A 44 10.08 1.58 -5.92
C LEU A 44 10.35 1.60 -4.41
N VAL A 45 11.37 0.87 -3.97
CA VAL A 45 11.87 0.85 -2.59
C VAL A 45 13.37 1.16 -2.60
N THR A 46 13.87 1.69 -1.49
CA THR A 46 15.28 2.03 -1.33
C THR A 46 16.12 0.87 -0.78
N SER A 47 15.49 -0.06 -0.06
CA SER A 47 16.10 -1.31 0.40
C SER A 47 15.03 -2.36 0.74
N THR A 48 15.44 -3.62 0.85
CA THR A 48 14.55 -4.74 1.22
C THR A 48 14.41 -4.88 2.75
N ASP A 49 15.44 -4.50 3.50
CA ASP A 49 15.50 -4.60 4.96
C ASP A 49 14.63 -3.55 5.69
N ALA A 50 14.41 -2.38 5.09
CA ALA A 50 13.60 -1.33 5.71
C ALA A 50 12.09 -1.57 5.59
N VAL A 51 11.64 -2.26 4.55
CA VAL A 51 10.20 -2.43 4.27
C VAL A 51 9.54 -3.25 5.36
N GLY A 52 10.09 -4.43 5.68
CA GLY A 52 9.58 -5.26 6.76
C GLY A 52 9.57 -4.54 8.11
N LEU A 53 10.49 -3.61 8.34
CA LEU A 53 10.58 -2.85 9.59
C LEU A 53 9.42 -1.86 9.76
N LEU A 54 8.95 -1.25 8.67
CA LEU A 54 7.88 -0.24 8.67
C LEU A 54 6.50 -0.80 8.35
N THR A 55 6.44 -1.98 7.73
CA THR A 55 5.19 -2.67 7.38
C THR A 55 4.96 -3.92 8.23
N ALA A 56 5.77 -4.16 9.27
CA ALA A 56 5.58 -5.30 10.16
C ALA A 56 4.15 -5.28 10.72
N ALA A 57 3.46 -6.41 10.65
CA ALA A 57 2.11 -6.53 11.22
C ALA A 57 2.08 -6.21 12.72
N SER A 58 3.22 -6.39 13.43
CA SER A 58 3.38 -6.00 14.83
C SER A 58 3.31 -4.50 15.09
N LEU A 59 3.52 -3.65 14.06
CA LEU A 59 3.32 -2.19 14.16
C LEU A 59 1.85 -1.81 14.05
N CYS A 60 1.03 -2.65 13.44
CA CYS A 60 -0.41 -2.44 13.38
C CYS A 60 -1.01 -2.87 14.71
N GLU A 61 -1.61 -1.94 15.47
CA GLU A 61 -2.37 -2.33 16.66
C GLU A 61 -3.63 -3.08 16.23
N PRO A 62 -3.79 -4.37 16.55
CA PRO A 62 -5.03 -5.08 16.25
C PRO A 62 -6.05 -4.65 17.30
N GLY A 63 -6.94 -3.72 16.99
CA GLY A 63 -8.05 -3.50 17.92
C GLY A 63 -9.01 -2.35 17.73
N ARG A 64 -8.68 -1.29 16.99
CA ARG A 64 -9.61 -0.15 16.88
C ARG A 64 -9.81 0.33 15.46
N LEU A 65 -11.00 0.06 14.94
CA LEU A 65 -11.52 0.80 13.79
C LEU A 65 -11.61 2.27 14.16
N ALA A 66 -11.29 3.15 13.21
CA ALA A 66 -11.55 4.58 13.37
C ALA A 66 -13.04 4.80 13.66
N ALA A 67 -13.38 5.80 14.48
CA ALA A 67 -14.77 6.07 14.87
C ALA A 67 -15.70 6.34 13.67
N ASN A 68 -15.14 6.79 12.55
CA ASN A 68 -15.85 7.05 11.30
C ASN A 68 -15.87 5.85 10.32
N CYS A 69 -15.38 4.68 10.72
CA CYS A 69 -15.36 3.51 9.86
C CYS A 69 -16.80 3.08 9.53
N ARG A 70 -17.09 2.84 8.24
CA ARG A 70 -18.39 2.32 7.78
C ARG A 70 -18.17 0.96 7.12
N GLU A 71 -19.02 -0.01 7.46
CA GLU A 71 -19.02 -1.31 6.77
C GLU A 71 -19.40 -1.11 5.29
N VAL A 72 -18.63 -1.73 4.39
CA VAL A 72 -18.96 -1.83 2.97
C VAL A 72 -19.72 -3.14 2.76
N PRO A 73 -20.93 -3.12 2.15
CA PRO A 73 -21.68 -4.34 1.91
C PRO A 73 -20.86 -5.36 1.11
N GLY A 74 -20.76 -6.59 1.62
CA GLY A 74 -20.09 -7.71 0.94
C GLY A 74 -18.63 -7.98 1.32
N ASN A 75 -18.04 -7.20 2.22
CA ASN A 75 -16.65 -7.39 2.66
C ASN A 75 -16.58 -7.40 4.19
N LYS A 76 -17.12 -8.45 4.82
CA LYS A 76 -17.04 -8.66 6.28
C LYS A 76 -15.73 -9.41 6.56
N PRO A 77 -14.70 -8.75 7.13
CA PRO A 77 -13.53 -9.48 7.56
C PRO A 77 -13.88 -10.32 8.80
N ASP A 78 -13.62 -11.62 8.74
CA ASP A 78 -13.82 -12.52 9.86
C ASP A 78 -12.83 -12.20 11.00
N GLY A 79 -13.33 -12.08 12.23
CA GLY A 79 -12.50 -12.00 13.43
C GLY A 79 -12.18 -10.61 14.00
N LEU A 80 -12.63 -9.50 13.40
CA LEU A 80 -12.50 -8.16 13.99
C LEU A 80 -13.64 -7.87 14.96
N THR A 81 -13.39 -7.97 16.27
CA THR A 81 -14.30 -7.45 17.29
C THR A 81 -14.13 -5.92 17.38
N ALA A 82 -15.09 -5.19 16.84
CA ALA A 82 -15.13 -3.73 16.94
C ALA A 82 -15.31 -3.31 18.40
N THR A 83 -14.20 -3.00 19.10
CA THR A 83 -14.27 -2.38 20.42
C THR A 83 -14.03 -0.88 20.26
N ALA A 84 -15.11 -0.10 20.30
CA ALA A 84 -15.05 1.35 20.16
C ALA A 84 -14.06 1.98 21.16
N ALA A 85 -13.20 2.89 20.67
CA ALA A 85 -12.38 3.73 21.54
C ALA A 85 -13.28 4.70 22.31
N THR A 86 -13.26 4.62 23.65
CA THR A 86 -13.59 5.79 24.45
C THR A 86 -12.44 6.78 24.27
N PRO A 87 -12.68 7.99 23.73
CA PRO A 87 -11.61 8.99 23.63
C PRO A 87 -11.11 9.32 25.06
N PRO A 88 -9.79 9.58 25.24
CA PRO A 88 -9.29 10.07 26.51
C PRO A 88 -9.98 11.40 26.85
N PRO A 89 -10.20 11.71 28.15
CA PRO A 89 -10.69 13.01 28.55
C PRO A 89 -9.82 14.10 27.93
N ILE A 90 -10.45 15.07 27.27
CA ILE A 90 -9.77 16.29 26.85
C ILE A 90 -9.52 17.07 28.14
N GLU A 91 -8.30 17.00 28.67
CA GLU A 91 -7.88 17.89 29.75
C GLU A 91 -7.81 19.34 29.23
N PRO A 92 -8.31 20.32 30.02
CA PRO A 92 -8.37 21.73 29.62
C PRO A 92 -7.01 22.42 29.57
#